data_AF-A0A6J5YR39-F1
#
_entry.id   AF-A0A6J5YR39-F1
#
_cell.length_a   1.000
_cell.length_b   1.000
_cell.length_c   1.000
_cell.angle_alpha   90.00
_cell.angle_beta   90.00
_cell.angle_gamma   90.00
#
_symmetry.space_group_name_H-M   'P 1'
#
loop_
_entity.id
_entity.type
_entity.pdbx_description
1 polymer ?
#
loop_
_entity_poly.entity_id
_entity_poly.type
_entity_poly.pdbx_seq_one_letter_code
_entity_poly.pdbx_strand_id
1 'polypeptide(L)'
;MGITQSGLPIDPVYGPESRDGWDPAVELGVPGEFPFTRGVYPSMYTGRPWTMRQYAGFGTAAESNERYHQLLAAGTTGLSVAFDLPTQMGYDSDHQLAQGEVGKVGVAIDTVDDMKILFDRIPLDQVSTSMTINSPAATLLLMYQLVAEGEGITGSVLNGTIQNDVLKEYISRGTYIYPPAASLRLTTDIFEYCAKEIPRWNTISISGYHMGEAGATPAQEIAFTLSNGIEYVRAAIAAGMDVDDFAPRLAFFFVSRTTILEEVAKFRAARRIWARIMKDEFKATNPKSQMLRFHTQTAGVQLTAQQPEVNLVRVAIQGLAAVFGGTQSLHTNSFDEAIALPTEKAARLALRTQQVLAYETDVTATVDPFAGSYVVEAMTDELETEILRLMDKVEEFGGAAKAIEVGFQKNEIETSAYDYALQIDKGERTVVGVNKFAIDVEEKYEPLRVDPAIGEQQTARLQAIRASRNNAEVTRGLDALKRAAESTENVMYPMKAALAAQASGGEVADALREVWGRYNPPEIF
;
A
#
# COMPACT_ATOMS: atom_id res chain seq x y z
N MET A 1 5.42 7.55 33.93
CA MET A 1 4.77 8.22 32.79
C MET A 1 4.70 7.20 31.67
N GLY A 2 3.59 7.12 30.94
CA GLY A 2 3.53 6.26 29.75
C GLY A 2 4.40 6.84 28.64
N ILE A 3 4.76 6.05 27.65
CA ILE A 3 5.49 6.51 26.45
C ILE A 3 4.81 5.89 25.24
N THR A 4 4.58 6.70 24.20
CA THR A 4 4.06 6.25 22.91
C THR A 4 5.10 5.42 22.15
N GLN A 5 4.72 4.76 21.05
CA GLN A 5 5.71 4.09 20.19
C GLN A 5 6.64 5.08 19.48
N SER A 6 6.19 6.32 19.28
CA SER A 6 7.03 7.41 18.77
C SER A 6 7.94 8.04 19.83
N GLY A 7 7.97 7.50 21.05
CA GLY A 7 8.84 8.02 22.12
C GLY A 7 8.31 9.28 22.82
N LEU A 8 7.05 9.65 22.59
CA LEU A 8 6.42 10.83 23.20
C LEU A 8 5.84 10.47 24.58
N PRO A 9 5.88 11.38 25.57
CA PRO A 9 5.30 11.13 26.88
C PRO A 9 3.77 10.99 26.80
N ILE A 10 3.20 10.11 27.62
CA ILE A 10 1.76 10.01 27.83
C ILE A 10 1.46 10.34 29.28
N ASP A 11 0.70 11.41 29.49
CA ASP A 11 0.21 11.79 30.80
C ASP A 11 -0.84 10.80 31.32
N PRO A 12 -0.86 10.50 32.63
CA PRO A 12 -1.89 9.63 33.19
C PRO A 12 -3.31 10.21 33.07
N VAL A 13 -3.44 11.54 33.03
CA VAL A 13 -4.71 12.27 32.95
C VAL A 13 -4.50 13.51 32.09
N TYR A 14 -5.40 13.72 31.13
CA TYR A 14 -5.47 14.94 30.33
C TYR A 14 -6.75 15.70 30.70
N GLY A 15 -6.63 17.01 30.90
CA GLY A 15 -7.74 17.90 31.22
C GLY A 15 -7.70 19.19 30.38
N PRO A 16 -8.63 20.13 30.61
CA PRO A 16 -8.59 21.44 29.96
C PRO A 16 -7.23 22.14 30.11
N GLU A 17 -6.55 21.96 31.24
CA GLU A 17 -5.22 22.50 31.54
C GLU A 17 -4.11 21.94 30.63
N SER A 18 -4.28 20.74 30.07
CA SER A 18 -3.36 20.16 29.09
C SER A 18 -3.45 20.84 27.73
N ARG A 19 -4.44 21.74 27.55
CA ARG A 19 -4.77 22.43 26.31
C ARG A 19 -4.98 23.93 26.58
N ASP A 20 -4.10 24.54 27.37
CA ASP A 20 -4.21 25.98 27.69
C ASP A 20 -4.17 26.83 26.40
N GLY A 21 -5.14 27.73 26.25
CA GLY A 21 -5.32 28.54 25.04
C GLY A 21 -5.95 27.82 23.84
N TRP A 22 -6.33 26.54 23.96
CA TRP A 22 -7.03 25.81 22.88
C TRP A 22 -8.51 26.21 22.81
N ASP A 23 -8.98 26.64 21.64
CA ASP A 23 -10.38 26.95 21.37
C ASP A 23 -11.02 25.86 20.48
N PRO A 24 -11.84 24.95 21.06
CA PRO A 24 -12.50 23.91 20.29
C PRO A 24 -13.38 24.44 19.14
N ALA A 25 -13.93 25.66 19.27
CA ALA A 25 -14.79 26.24 18.23
C ALA A 25 -14.01 26.58 16.96
N VAL A 26 -12.69 26.77 17.06
CA VAL A 26 -11.81 27.12 15.95
C VAL A 26 -10.97 25.91 15.53
N GLU A 27 -10.43 25.17 16.48
CA GLU A 27 -9.34 24.22 16.22
C GLU A 27 -9.81 22.78 15.99
N LEU A 28 -11.03 22.39 16.41
CA LEU A 28 -11.57 21.07 16.09
C LEU A 28 -11.84 20.90 14.59
N GLY A 29 -12.30 21.97 13.94
CA GLY A 29 -12.72 21.95 12.54
C GLY A 29 -13.97 21.11 12.28
N VAL A 30 -14.29 20.97 10.99
CA VAL A 30 -15.49 20.29 10.48
C VAL A 30 -15.07 19.11 9.58
N PRO A 31 -15.69 17.92 9.72
CA PRO A 31 -15.42 16.81 8.80
C PRO A 31 -15.73 17.17 7.35
N GLY A 32 -14.86 16.76 6.42
CA GLY A 32 -14.99 17.08 4.99
C GLY A 32 -14.56 18.49 4.61
N GLU A 33 -14.09 19.30 5.55
CA GLU A 33 -13.54 20.63 5.30
C GLU A 33 -12.06 20.69 5.65
N PHE A 34 -11.33 21.61 5.02
CA PHE A 34 -9.91 21.85 5.30
C PHE A 34 -9.68 22.15 6.81
N PRO A 35 -8.66 21.57 7.47
CA PRO A 35 -7.60 20.73 6.94
C PRO A 35 -7.87 19.22 7.05
N PHE A 36 -9.15 18.81 7.06
CA PHE A 36 -9.64 17.42 7.04
C PHE A 36 -9.22 16.55 8.23
N THR A 37 -8.81 17.16 9.36
CA THR A 37 -8.42 16.45 10.59
C THR A 37 -9.47 15.40 10.98
N ARG A 38 -10.74 15.79 10.95
CA ARG A 38 -11.90 14.95 11.36
C ARG A 38 -12.41 13.99 10.29
N GLY A 39 -11.70 13.87 9.16
CA GLY A 39 -12.06 13.01 8.02
C GLY A 39 -12.27 13.81 6.74
N VAL A 40 -12.03 13.16 5.60
CA VAL A 40 -12.07 13.78 4.27
C VAL A 40 -13.48 13.92 3.68
N TYR A 41 -14.49 13.27 4.29
CA TYR A 41 -15.89 13.35 3.86
C TYR A 41 -16.78 13.86 5.00
N PRO A 42 -17.79 14.71 4.73
CA PRO A 42 -18.66 15.23 5.79
C PRO A 42 -19.40 14.14 6.58
N SER A 43 -19.86 13.08 5.90
CA SER A 43 -20.62 12.00 6.54
C SER A 43 -19.76 10.84 7.00
N MET A 44 -18.52 10.71 6.54
CA MET A 44 -17.67 9.52 6.72
C MET A 44 -18.51 8.22 6.67
N TYR A 45 -18.48 7.43 7.74
CA TYR A 45 -19.15 6.13 7.79
C TYR A 45 -20.65 6.18 8.04
N THR A 46 -21.19 7.33 8.48
CA THR A 46 -22.64 7.49 8.67
C THR A 46 -23.41 7.40 7.35
N GLY A 47 -22.73 7.67 6.22
CA GLY A 47 -23.26 7.44 4.88
C GLY A 47 -22.92 6.04 4.34
N ARG A 48 -21.63 5.69 4.33
CA ARG A 48 -21.15 4.38 3.86
C ARG A 48 -19.91 3.96 4.64
N PRO A 49 -19.83 2.73 5.16
CA PRO A 49 -18.61 2.20 5.77
C PRO A 49 -17.40 2.26 4.83
N TRP A 50 -16.21 2.06 5.39
CA TRP A 50 -14.98 1.89 4.61
C TRP A 50 -15.11 0.70 3.65
N THR A 51 -14.25 0.67 2.63
CA THR A 51 -14.19 -0.50 1.73
C THR A 51 -13.51 -1.65 2.47
N MET A 52 -14.21 -2.76 2.66
CA MET A 52 -13.63 -4.00 3.17
C MET A 52 -12.83 -4.62 2.03
N ARG A 53 -11.50 -4.55 2.13
CA ARG A 53 -10.61 -4.90 1.03
C ARG A 53 -9.58 -5.91 1.50
N GLN A 54 -9.92 -7.20 1.41
CA GLN A 54 -8.99 -8.27 1.73
C GLN A 54 -7.95 -8.43 0.62
N TYR A 55 -6.71 -8.59 1.04
CA TYR A 55 -5.56 -8.89 0.21
C TYR A 55 -5.56 -10.39 -0.02
N ALA A 56 -5.57 -10.80 -1.29
CA ALA A 56 -5.71 -12.18 -1.69
C ALA A 56 -5.02 -12.42 -3.02
N GLY A 57 -4.79 -13.69 -3.32
CA GLY A 57 -4.08 -14.15 -4.51
C GLY A 57 -2.83 -14.91 -4.09
N PHE A 58 -2.77 -16.18 -4.47
CA PHE A 58 -1.59 -17.03 -4.36
C PHE A 58 -1.76 -18.22 -5.32
N GLY A 59 -0.65 -18.87 -5.66
CA GLY A 59 -0.64 -19.96 -6.61
C GLY A 59 -0.95 -19.48 -8.03
N THR A 60 -1.83 -20.21 -8.71
CA THR A 60 -2.20 -19.91 -10.10
C THR A 60 -3.26 -18.80 -10.18
N ALA A 61 -3.36 -18.17 -11.37
CA ALA A 61 -4.41 -17.22 -11.67
C ALA A 61 -5.83 -17.79 -11.47
N ALA A 62 -6.04 -19.08 -11.77
CA ALA A 62 -7.34 -19.73 -11.62
C ALA A 62 -7.72 -19.94 -10.14
N GLU A 63 -6.78 -20.39 -9.30
CA GLU A 63 -7.00 -20.53 -7.86
C GLU A 63 -7.26 -19.17 -7.21
N SER A 64 -6.51 -18.15 -7.62
CA SER A 64 -6.71 -16.78 -7.16
C SER A 64 -8.06 -16.21 -7.60
N ASN A 65 -8.50 -16.48 -8.82
CA ASN A 65 -9.84 -16.10 -9.31
C ASN A 65 -10.96 -16.74 -8.46
N GLU A 66 -10.88 -18.04 -8.21
CA GLU A 66 -11.85 -18.75 -7.35
C GLU A 66 -11.89 -18.12 -5.95
N ARG A 67 -10.72 -17.77 -5.40
CA ARG A 67 -10.62 -17.06 -4.12
C ARG A 67 -11.30 -15.70 -4.14
N TYR A 68 -11.20 -14.94 -5.24
CA TYR A 68 -11.90 -13.67 -5.39
C TYR A 68 -13.41 -13.84 -5.40
N HIS A 69 -13.93 -14.84 -6.11
CA HIS A 69 -15.36 -15.17 -6.11
C HIS A 69 -15.86 -15.54 -4.71
N GLN A 70 -15.09 -16.32 -3.96
CA GLN A 70 -15.40 -16.65 -2.56
C GLN A 70 -15.47 -15.40 -1.66
N LEU A 71 -14.51 -14.48 -1.79
CA LEU A 71 -14.48 -13.24 -1.00
C LEU A 71 -15.63 -12.29 -1.38
N LEU A 72 -15.94 -12.17 -2.67
CA LEU A 72 -17.10 -11.41 -3.16
C LEU A 72 -18.41 -11.99 -2.62
N ALA A 73 -18.59 -13.31 -2.70
CA ALA A 73 -19.74 -14.01 -2.12
C ALA A 73 -19.82 -13.85 -0.59
N ALA A 74 -18.68 -13.72 0.09
CA ALA A 74 -18.60 -13.49 1.54
C ALA A 74 -18.82 -12.03 1.98
N GLY A 75 -18.98 -11.11 1.03
CA GLY A 75 -19.33 -9.70 1.26
C GLY A 75 -18.16 -8.72 1.25
N THR A 76 -17.01 -9.05 0.64
CA THR A 76 -15.97 -8.03 0.37
C THR A 76 -16.51 -6.98 -0.61
N THR A 77 -16.12 -5.72 -0.44
CA THR A 77 -16.60 -4.61 -1.29
C THR A 77 -15.54 -4.10 -2.28
N GLY A 78 -14.36 -4.70 -2.26
CA GLY A 78 -13.32 -4.53 -3.26
C GLY A 78 -12.33 -5.70 -3.25
N LEU A 79 -11.59 -5.86 -4.34
CA LEU A 79 -10.52 -6.86 -4.48
C LEU A 79 -9.15 -6.23 -4.23
N SER A 80 -8.21 -6.98 -3.68
CA SER A 80 -6.81 -6.57 -3.63
C SER A 80 -5.92 -7.74 -4.00
N VAL A 81 -5.17 -7.59 -5.09
CA VAL A 81 -4.35 -8.64 -5.71
C VAL A 81 -2.95 -8.63 -5.13
N ALA A 82 -2.54 -9.79 -4.61
CA ALA A 82 -1.16 -10.10 -4.23
C ALA A 82 -0.46 -10.84 -5.37
N PHE A 83 0.68 -10.32 -5.83
CA PHE A 83 1.48 -10.94 -6.89
C PHE A 83 2.68 -11.68 -6.29
N ASP A 84 3.16 -12.73 -6.96
CA ASP A 84 4.35 -13.44 -6.53
C ASP A 84 5.62 -12.58 -6.66
N LEU A 85 6.71 -13.05 -6.05
CA LEU A 85 7.98 -12.30 -6.06
C LEU A 85 8.55 -12.15 -7.48
N PRO A 86 8.55 -13.17 -8.37
CA PRO A 86 8.96 -13.00 -9.77
C PRO A 86 8.22 -11.88 -10.49
N THR A 87 6.88 -11.87 -10.43
CA THR A 87 6.05 -10.82 -11.03
C THR A 87 6.41 -9.45 -10.47
N GLN A 88 6.57 -9.33 -9.15
CA GLN A 88 6.96 -8.07 -8.49
C GLN A 88 8.34 -7.57 -8.90
N MET A 89 9.27 -8.49 -9.17
CA MET A 89 10.63 -8.19 -9.62
C MET A 89 10.75 -8.07 -11.14
N GLY A 90 9.65 -8.18 -11.89
CA GLY A 90 9.63 -8.11 -13.36
C GLY A 90 10.39 -9.27 -14.00
N TYR A 91 10.30 -10.47 -13.45
CA TYR A 91 10.79 -11.69 -14.05
C TYR A 91 9.63 -12.57 -14.45
N ASP A 92 9.74 -13.18 -15.62
CA ASP A 92 8.82 -14.24 -16.00
C ASP A 92 9.11 -15.51 -15.21
N SER A 93 8.11 -16.37 -15.11
CA SER A 93 8.14 -17.60 -14.32
C SER A 93 9.18 -18.62 -14.78
N ASP A 94 9.66 -18.53 -16.03
CA ASP A 94 10.73 -19.37 -16.57
C ASP A 94 12.14 -18.80 -16.39
N HIS A 95 12.27 -17.61 -15.78
CA HIS A 95 13.55 -17.00 -15.48
C HIS A 95 14.29 -17.74 -14.35
N GLN A 96 15.62 -17.83 -14.44
CA GLN A 96 16.43 -18.57 -13.46
C GLN A 96 16.23 -18.09 -12.01
N LEU A 97 16.13 -16.76 -11.81
CA LEU A 97 15.88 -16.16 -10.49
C LEU A 97 14.46 -16.37 -9.96
N ALA A 98 13.51 -16.83 -10.79
CA ALA A 98 12.13 -17.10 -10.38
C ALA A 98 11.96 -18.50 -9.76
N GLN A 99 12.94 -19.39 -9.95
CA GLN A 99 12.87 -20.79 -9.51
C GLN A 99 12.59 -20.88 -8.00
N GLY A 100 11.51 -21.58 -7.64
CA GLY A 100 11.08 -21.78 -6.25
C GLY A 100 10.23 -20.66 -5.65
N GLU A 101 10.01 -19.56 -6.38
CA GLU A 101 9.23 -18.40 -5.91
C GLU A 101 7.93 -18.18 -6.70
N VAL A 102 7.76 -18.85 -7.85
CA VAL A 102 6.55 -18.77 -8.68
C VAL A 102 5.31 -19.20 -7.89
N GLY A 103 4.31 -18.32 -7.81
CA GLY A 103 3.03 -18.58 -7.13
C GLY A 103 3.10 -18.68 -5.60
N LYS A 104 4.27 -18.48 -4.98
CA LYS A 104 4.50 -18.82 -3.57
C LYS A 104 3.92 -17.81 -2.58
N VAL A 105 4.12 -16.53 -2.85
CA VAL A 105 3.70 -15.40 -1.99
C VAL A 105 2.59 -14.55 -2.61
N GLY A 106 2.11 -14.96 -3.78
CA GLY A 106 1.12 -14.24 -4.56
C GLY A 106 0.83 -14.97 -5.86
N VAL A 107 -0.04 -14.41 -6.70
CA VAL A 107 -0.37 -14.99 -8.00
C VAL A 107 0.75 -14.75 -9.02
N ALA A 108 1.08 -15.76 -9.82
CA ALA A 108 2.00 -15.64 -10.95
C ALA A 108 1.32 -15.03 -12.19
N ILE A 109 1.86 -13.93 -12.73
CA ILE A 109 1.35 -13.26 -13.93
C ILE A 109 2.52 -12.93 -14.87
N ASP A 110 2.65 -13.67 -15.96
CA ASP A 110 3.66 -13.41 -16.99
C ASP A 110 3.08 -12.62 -18.16
N THR A 111 1.80 -12.82 -18.49
CA THR A 111 1.17 -12.31 -19.72
C THR A 111 -0.25 -11.78 -19.49
N VAL A 112 -0.78 -11.08 -20.50
CA VAL A 112 -2.20 -10.65 -20.51
C VAL A 112 -3.14 -11.85 -20.35
N ASP A 113 -2.78 -13.04 -20.83
CA ASP A 113 -3.65 -14.22 -20.72
C ASP A 113 -3.76 -14.74 -19.29
N ASP A 114 -2.72 -14.61 -18.48
CA ASP A 114 -2.79 -14.90 -17.04
C ASP A 114 -3.71 -13.90 -16.33
N MET A 115 -3.62 -12.62 -16.71
CA MET A 115 -4.51 -11.58 -16.20
C MET A 115 -5.99 -11.83 -16.58
N LYS A 116 -6.25 -12.32 -17.81
CA LYS A 116 -7.60 -12.73 -18.23
C LYS A 116 -8.14 -13.85 -17.34
N ILE A 117 -7.34 -14.87 -17.06
CA ILE A 117 -7.75 -15.98 -16.18
C ILE A 117 -8.01 -15.46 -14.75
N LEU A 118 -7.15 -14.57 -14.25
CA LEU A 118 -7.26 -14.01 -12.91
C LEU A 118 -8.59 -13.28 -12.70
N PHE A 119 -9.07 -12.59 -13.74
CA PHE A 119 -10.29 -11.78 -13.69
C PHE A 119 -11.49 -12.39 -14.41
N ASP A 120 -11.41 -13.67 -14.81
CA ASP A 120 -12.51 -14.36 -15.48
C ASP A 120 -13.80 -14.23 -14.66
N ARG A 121 -14.86 -13.77 -15.34
CA ARG A 121 -16.21 -13.55 -14.79
C ARG A 121 -16.28 -12.53 -13.64
N ILE A 122 -15.29 -11.66 -13.47
CA ILE A 122 -15.35 -10.53 -12.53
C ILE A 122 -15.71 -9.26 -13.29
N PRO A 123 -16.83 -8.57 -12.98
CA PRO A 123 -17.24 -7.38 -13.70
C PRO A 123 -16.34 -6.17 -13.35
N LEU A 124 -15.33 -5.91 -14.16
CA LEU A 124 -14.28 -4.91 -13.91
C LEU A 124 -14.79 -3.46 -13.93
N ASP A 125 -15.99 -3.22 -14.44
CA ASP A 125 -16.71 -1.94 -14.43
C ASP A 125 -17.47 -1.68 -13.11
N GLN A 126 -17.66 -2.71 -12.29
CA GLN A 126 -18.44 -2.66 -11.05
C GLN A 126 -17.59 -2.94 -9.79
N VAL A 127 -16.58 -3.80 -9.91
CA VAL A 127 -15.71 -4.18 -8.80
C VAL A 127 -14.46 -3.31 -8.78
N SER A 128 -14.21 -2.62 -7.66
CA SER A 128 -12.97 -1.86 -7.50
C SER A 128 -11.80 -2.78 -7.17
N THR A 129 -10.76 -2.75 -7.99
CA THR A 129 -9.58 -3.61 -7.86
C THR A 129 -8.35 -2.82 -7.41
N SER A 130 -7.69 -3.29 -6.35
CA SER A 130 -6.38 -2.80 -5.93
C SER A 130 -5.32 -3.82 -6.35
N MET A 131 -4.16 -3.34 -6.79
CA MET A 131 -3.02 -4.17 -7.17
C MET A 131 -1.80 -3.71 -6.38
N THR A 132 -1.32 -4.56 -5.47
CA THR A 132 -0.12 -4.28 -4.65
C THR A 132 1.13 -4.59 -5.47
N ILE A 133 1.42 -3.68 -6.39
CA ILE A 133 2.49 -3.81 -7.37
C ILE A 133 3.18 -2.45 -7.55
N ASN A 134 4.51 -2.47 -7.72
CA ASN A 134 5.34 -1.26 -7.68
C ASN A 134 6.20 -1.12 -8.95
N SER A 135 7.41 -1.67 -9.00
CA SER A 135 8.26 -1.50 -10.19
C SER A 135 7.63 -1.94 -11.52
N PRO A 136 6.82 -3.02 -11.60
CA PRO A 136 6.09 -3.36 -12.81
C PRO A 136 4.62 -2.86 -12.79
N ALA A 137 4.28 -1.85 -11.98
CA ALA A 137 2.90 -1.37 -11.87
C ALA A 137 2.30 -0.90 -13.19
N ALA A 138 3.10 -0.25 -14.04
CA ALA A 138 2.73 0.11 -15.41
C ALA A 138 2.28 -1.13 -16.22
N THR A 139 3.11 -2.18 -16.19
CA THR A 139 2.86 -3.44 -16.91
C THR A 139 1.55 -4.08 -16.46
N LEU A 140 1.35 -4.27 -15.15
CA LEU A 140 0.16 -4.94 -14.62
C LEU A 140 -1.11 -4.08 -14.80
N LEU A 141 -1.01 -2.75 -14.71
CA LEU A 141 -2.13 -1.85 -15.02
C LEU A 141 -2.57 -1.97 -16.49
N LEU A 142 -1.61 -1.99 -17.42
CA LEU A 142 -1.90 -2.11 -18.84
C LEU A 142 -2.45 -3.50 -19.21
N MET A 143 -1.94 -4.57 -18.59
CA MET A 143 -2.53 -5.90 -18.71
C MET A 143 -3.99 -5.89 -18.22
N TYR A 144 -4.26 -5.32 -17.05
CA TYR A 144 -5.62 -5.18 -16.51
C TYR A 144 -6.55 -4.41 -17.47
N GLN A 145 -6.07 -3.29 -18.02
CA GLN A 145 -6.82 -2.51 -19.00
C GLN A 145 -7.09 -3.31 -20.28
N LEU A 146 -6.12 -4.08 -20.79
CA LEU A 146 -6.29 -4.91 -21.98
C LEU A 146 -7.31 -6.03 -21.77
N VAL A 147 -7.40 -6.60 -20.55
CA VAL A 147 -8.47 -7.53 -20.19
C VAL A 147 -9.84 -6.85 -20.26
N ALA A 148 -9.99 -5.69 -19.63
CA ALA A 148 -11.22 -4.92 -19.67
C ALA A 148 -11.64 -4.55 -21.11
N GLU A 149 -10.70 -4.12 -21.94
CA GLU A 149 -10.96 -3.79 -23.35
C GLU A 149 -11.41 -5.01 -24.16
N GLY A 150 -10.85 -6.19 -23.88
CA GLY A 150 -11.28 -7.46 -24.46
C GLY A 150 -12.73 -7.84 -24.12
N GLU A 151 -13.24 -7.35 -23.00
CA GLU A 151 -14.64 -7.50 -22.56
C GLU A 151 -15.54 -6.34 -23.01
N GLY A 152 -15.00 -5.37 -23.77
CA GLY A 152 -15.74 -4.18 -24.22
C GLY A 152 -15.90 -3.09 -23.15
N ILE A 153 -15.16 -3.16 -22.04
CA ILE A 153 -15.15 -2.17 -20.96
C ILE A 153 -14.09 -1.10 -21.27
N THR A 154 -14.51 0.16 -21.36
CA THR A 154 -13.59 1.28 -21.63
C THR A 154 -12.81 1.68 -20.37
N GLY A 155 -11.55 2.12 -20.53
CA GLY A 155 -10.73 2.62 -19.42
C GLY A 155 -11.38 3.72 -18.56
N SER A 156 -12.27 4.53 -19.15
CA SER A 156 -12.96 5.64 -18.47
C SER A 156 -13.85 5.25 -17.28
N VAL A 157 -14.27 3.98 -17.20
CA VAL A 157 -15.10 3.47 -16.10
C VAL A 157 -14.31 2.65 -15.08
N LEU A 158 -13.10 2.21 -15.41
CA LEU A 158 -12.28 1.38 -14.52
C LEU A 158 -11.92 2.13 -13.25
N ASN A 159 -12.16 1.49 -12.11
CA ASN A 159 -11.93 2.07 -10.80
C ASN A 159 -11.06 1.13 -9.96
N GLY A 160 -9.97 1.65 -9.43
CA GLY A 160 -8.99 0.83 -8.77
C GLY A 160 -7.78 1.61 -8.30
N THR A 161 -6.77 0.88 -7.86
CA THR A 161 -5.51 1.42 -7.37
C THR A 161 -4.37 0.52 -7.78
N ILE A 162 -3.26 1.10 -8.24
CA ILE A 162 -1.95 0.43 -8.22
C ILE A 162 -1.12 1.04 -7.09
N GLN A 163 -0.29 0.24 -6.43
CA GLN A 163 0.52 0.77 -5.33
C GLN A 163 1.55 1.78 -5.84
N ASN A 164 2.36 1.41 -6.84
CA ASN A 164 3.21 2.32 -7.62
C ASN A 164 4.10 3.28 -6.80
N ASP A 165 4.39 2.93 -5.54
CA ASP A 165 5.29 3.70 -4.68
C ASP A 165 6.65 3.01 -4.71
N VAL A 166 7.48 3.43 -5.64
CA VAL A 166 8.85 2.95 -5.80
C VAL A 166 9.80 3.50 -4.72
N LEU A 167 9.53 4.64 -4.10
CA LEU A 167 10.46 5.26 -3.13
C LEU A 167 10.55 4.41 -1.86
N LYS A 168 9.41 3.91 -1.35
CA LYS A 168 9.40 2.97 -0.23
C LYS A 168 10.04 1.61 -0.54
N GLU A 169 10.19 1.23 -1.81
CA GLU A 169 10.92 0.01 -2.19
C GLU A 169 12.39 0.09 -1.78
N TYR A 170 13.02 1.24 -2.02
CA TYR A 170 14.42 1.46 -1.65
C TYR A 170 14.61 1.58 -0.13
N ILE A 171 13.58 2.03 0.60
CA ILE A 171 13.64 2.24 2.04
C ILE A 171 13.44 0.94 2.81
N SER A 172 12.40 0.15 2.48
CA SER A 172 11.89 -0.89 3.40
C SER A 172 11.41 -2.19 2.75
N ARG A 173 11.01 -2.19 1.47
CA ARG A 173 10.33 -3.37 0.86
C ARG A 173 11.21 -4.20 -0.08
N GLY A 174 12.12 -3.58 -0.82
CA GLY A 174 13.14 -4.29 -1.60
C GLY A 174 12.72 -4.82 -2.98
N THR A 175 11.51 -4.54 -3.47
CA THR A 175 11.03 -5.02 -4.79
C THR A 175 11.20 -3.99 -5.91
N TYR A 176 12.41 -3.45 -6.03
CA TYR A 176 12.79 -2.50 -7.08
C TYR A 176 13.40 -3.20 -8.31
N ILE A 177 13.32 -2.54 -9.46
CA ILE A 177 13.98 -2.98 -10.71
C ILE A 177 14.98 -1.93 -11.21
N TYR A 178 14.50 -0.73 -11.51
CA TYR A 178 15.29 0.34 -12.12
C TYR A 178 15.86 1.30 -11.07
N PRO A 179 16.87 2.12 -11.41
CA PRO A 179 17.32 3.20 -10.53
C PRO A 179 16.21 4.21 -10.16
N PRO A 180 16.36 4.97 -9.05
CA PRO A 180 15.33 5.89 -8.56
C PRO A 180 14.80 6.89 -9.60
N ALA A 181 15.68 7.54 -10.37
CA ALA A 181 15.27 8.53 -11.36
C ALA A 181 14.40 7.93 -12.49
N ALA A 182 14.76 6.75 -13.00
CA ALA A 182 13.98 6.04 -14.00
C ALA A 182 12.63 5.57 -13.44
N SER A 183 12.62 5.10 -12.19
CA SER A 183 11.40 4.68 -11.52
C SER A 183 10.43 5.84 -11.24
N LEU A 184 10.95 7.02 -10.89
CA LEU A 184 10.16 8.25 -10.75
C LEU A 184 9.56 8.68 -12.09
N ARG A 185 10.35 8.63 -13.18
CA ARG A 185 9.82 8.87 -14.53
C ARG A 185 8.68 7.93 -14.88
N LEU A 186 8.84 6.62 -14.64
CA LEU A 186 7.76 5.65 -14.92
C LEU A 186 6.49 5.98 -14.11
N THR A 187 6.65 6.46 -12.87
CA THR A 187 5.54 6.90 -12.03
C THR A 187 4.81 8.10 -12.64
N THR A 188 5.54 9.11 -13.14
CA THR A 188 4.92 10.29 -13.79
C THR A 188 4.27 9.95 -15.13
N ASP A 189 4.87 9.03 -15.91
CA ASP A 189 4.27 8.53 -17.15
C ASP A 189 2.92 7.84 -16.89
N ILE A 190 2.82 7.07 -15.80
CA ILE A 190 1.56 6.47 -15.33
C ILE A 190 0.54 7.56 -14.99
N PHE A 191 0.94 8.65 -14.32
CA PHE A 191 0.02 9.72 -13.93
C PHE A 191 -0.58 10.39 -15.17
N GLU A 192 0.26 10.78 -16.12
CA GLU A 192 -0.17 11.40 -17.37
C GLU A 192 -1.06 10.45 -18.20
N TYR A 193 -0.68 9.17 -18.29
CA TYR A 193 -1.45 8.16 -19.00
C TYR A 193 -2.84 7.96 -18.38
N CYS A 194 -2.91 7.78 -17.07
CA CYS A 194 -4.18 7.55 -16.38
C CYS A 194 -5.10 8.77 -16.43
N ALA A 195 -4.57 10.00 -16.38
CA ALA A 195 -5.37 11.21 -16.52
C ALA A 195 -6.14 11.23 -17.86
N LYS A 196 -5.56 10.67 -18.93
CA LYS A 196 -6.16 10.63 -20.27
C LYS A 196 -7.01 9.38 -20.50
N GLU A 197 -6.52 8.21 -20.13
CA GLU A 197 -7.07 6.92 -20.55
C GLU A 197 -7.89 6.20 -19.45
N ILE A 198 -7.54 6.42 -18.17
CA ILE A 198 -8.15 5.74 -17.00
C ILE A 198 -8.41 6.74 -15.86
N PRO A 199 -9.20 7.81 -16.08
CA PRO A 199 -9.29 8.98 -15.19
C PRO A 199 -9.90 8.72 -13.81
N ARG A 200 -10.44 7.51 -13.57
CA ARG A 200 -11.00 7.08 -12.29
C ARG A 200 -10.01 6.30 -11.42
N TRP A 201 -8.85 5.93 -11.97
CA TRP A 201 -7.82 5.14 -11.29
C TRP A 201 -7.06 5.97 -10.26
N ASN A 202 -6.80 5.39 -9.08
CA ASN A 202 -5.83 5.96 -8.15
C ASN A 202 -4.44 5.50 -8.58
N THR A 203 -3.63 6.45 -9.05
CA THR A 203 -2.40 6.18 -9.81
C THR A 203 -1.22 5.76 -8.94
N ILE A 204 -1.34 5.97 -7.63
CA ILE A 204 -0.36 5.61 -6.61
C ILE A 204 -1.05 5.47 -5.26
N SER A 205 -0.49 4.59 -4.43
CA SER A 205 -0.78 4.46 -3.01
C SER A 205 0.51 4.71 -2.23
N ILE A 206 0.74 5.96 -1.83
CA ILE A 206 1.95 6.42 -1.14
C ILE A 206 1.98 5.79 0.26
N SER A 207 2.96 4.92 0.51
CA SER A 207 2.83 3.81 1.46
C SER A 207 3.78 3.93 2.65
N GLY A 208 3.21 4.13 3.84
CA GLY A 208 3.88 3.99 5.13
C GLY A 208 3.83 2.60 5.74
N TYR A 209 2.86 1.76 5.34
CA TYR A 209 2.68 0.40 5.89
C TYR A 209 3.99 -0.39 5.99
N HIS A 210 4.72 -0.51 4.89
CA HIS A 210 5.97 -1.29 4.80
C HIS A 210 7.08 -0.73 5.68
N MET A 211 7.17 0.60 5.80
CA MET A 211 8.12 1.23 6.72
C MET A 211 7.75 0.91 8.17
N GLY A 212 6.46 0.94 8.50
CA GLY A 212 5.94 0.52 9.81
C GLY A 212 6.23 -0.94 10.13
N GLU A 213 6.04 -1.85 9.17
CA GLU A 213 6.37 -3.28 9.32
C GLU A 213 7.88 -3.52 9.43
N ALA A 214 8.71 -2.69 8.80
CA ALA A 214 10.17 -2.74 8.90
C ALA A 214 10.71 -2.17 10.23
N GLY A 215 9.87 -1.49 11.02
CA GLY A 215 10.21 -1.01 12.37
C GLY A 215 9.99 0.49 12.61
N ALA A 216 9.55 1.25 11.61
CA ALA A 216 9.29 2.67 11.77
C ALA A 216 8.27 2.93 12.88
N THR A 217 8.57 3.91 13.74
CA THR A 217 7.59 4.44 14.71
C THR A 217 6.42 5.10 13.98
N PRO A 218 5.25 5.29 14.63
CA PRO A 218 4.12 6.02 14.03
C PRO A 218 4.48 7.40 13.45
N ALA A 219 5.35 8.17 14.12
CA ALA A 219 5.83 9.46 13.60
C ALA A 219 6.76 9.29 12.38
N GLN A 220 7.73 8.37 12.43
CA GLN A 220 8.62 8.07 11.29
C GLN A 220 7.82 7.60 10.07
N GLU A 221 6.82 6.73 10.28
CA GLU A 221 5.91 6.24 9.24
C GLU A 221 5.28 7.42 8.47
N ILE A 222 4.64 8.36 9.18
CA ILE A 222 3.98 9.48 8.51
C ILE A 222 5.00 10.43 7.88
N ALA A 223 6.05 10.81 8.60
CA ALA A 223 7.05 11.75 8.10
C ALA A 223 7.64 11.28 6.77
N PHE A 224 8.16 10.04 6.74
CA PHE A 224 8.79 9.50 5.53
C PHE A 224 7.79 9.26 4.40
N THR A 225 6.55 8.89 4.71
CA THR A 225 5.49 8.73 3.70
C THR A 225 5.11 10.06 3.07
N LEU A 226 4.91 11.10 3.87
CA LEU A 226 4.55 12.43 3.35
C LEU A 226 5.71 13.06 2.58
N SER A 227 6.96 12.88 3.02
CA SER A 227 8.14 13.28 2.25
C SER A 227 8.23 12.57 0.90
N ASN A 228 7.94 11.27 0.82
CA ASN A 228 7.83 10.58 -0.47
C ASN A 228 6.70 11.18 -1.33
N GLY A 229 5.55 11.49 -0.73
CA GLY A 229 4.43 12.14 -1.42
C GLY A 229 4.79 13.49 -2.01
N ILE A 230 5.52 14.34 -1.27
CA ILE A 230 6.07 15.61 -1.74
C ILE A 230 6.97 15.38 -2.97
N GLU A 231 7.87 14.40 -2.91
CA GLU A 231 8.77 14.06 -4.02
C GLU A 231 7.99 13.66 -5.29
N TYR A 232 6.93 12.86 -5.15
CA TYR A 232 6.06 12.49 -6.28
C TYR A 232 5.32 13.70 -6.88
N VAL A 233 4.81 14.60 -6.04
CA VAL A 233 4.16 15.84 -6.51
C VAL A 233 5.17 16.72 -7.25
N ARG A 234 6.38 16.90 -6.69
CA ARG A 234 7.48 17.66 -7.33
C ARG A 234 7.86 17.04 -8.67
N ALA A 235 7.99 15.71 -8.75
CA ALA A 235 8.32 15.00 -9.99
C ALA A 235 7.24 15.18 -11.08
N ALA A 236 5.95 15.08 -10.73
CA ALA A 236 4.85 15.27 -11.67
C ALA A 236 4.76 16.72 -12.19
N ILE A 237 4.97 17.71 -11.32
CA ILE A 237 5.02 19.13 -11.73
C ILE A 237 6.24 19.38 -12.63
N ALA A 238 7.40 18.80 -12.30
CA ALA A 238 8.61 18.90 -13.14
C ALA A 238 8.42 18.25 -14.52
N ALA A 239 7.56 17.23 -14.63
CA ALA A 239 7.13 16.63 -15.89
C ALA A 239 6.08 17.47 -16.65
N GLY A 240 5.65 18.62 -16.10
CA GLY A 240 4.75 19.57 -16.74
C GLY A 240 3.27 19.40 -16.42
N MET A 241 2.91 18.59 -15.42
CA MET A 241 1.53 18.38 -14.99
C MET A 241 1.06 19.49 -14.04
N ASP A 242 -0.19 19.93 -14.16
CA ASP A 242 -0.83 20.75 -13.14
C ASP A 242 -1.16 19.90 -11.91
N VAL A 243 -0.96 20.45 -10.70
CA VAL A 243 -1.19 19.71 -9.45
C VAL A 243 -2.62 19.19 -9.35
N ASP A 244 -3.61 19.95 -9.81
CA ASP A 244 -5.01 19.58 -9.69
C ASP A 244 -5.47 18.56 -10.74
N ASP A 245 -4.63 18.25 -11.75
CA ASP A 245 -4.90 17.22 -12.76
C ASP A 245 -4.62 15.80 -12.23
N PHE A 246 -3.65 15.64 -11.31
CA PHE A 246 -3.27 14.32 -10.78
C PHE A 246 -3.48 14.15 -9.27
N ALA A 247 -3.33 15.21 -8.47
CA ALA A 247 -3.45 15.12 -7.01
C ALA A 247 -4.79 14.52 -6.52
N PRO A 248 -5.95 14.79 -7.17
CA PRO A 248 -7.22 14.16 -6.82
C PRO A 248 -7.26 12.64 -7.00
N ARG A 249 -6.19 12.00 -7.51
CA ARG A 249 -6.02 10.55 -7.64
C ARG A 249 -4.88 9.97 -6.80
N LEU A 250 -4.17 10.80 -6.05
CA LEU A 250 -3.23 10.31 -5.04
C LEU A 250 -4.02 9.65 -3.90
N ALA A 251 -3.54 8.48 -3.49
CA ALA A 251 -4.00 7.78 -2.31
C ALA A 251 -2.79 7.40 -1.45
N PHE A 252 -3.05 7.01 -0.21
CA PHE A 252 -2.04 6.65 0.78
C PHE A 252 -2.30 5.27 1.36
N PHE A 253 -1.32 4.70 2.05
CA PHE A 253 -1.45 3.40 2.70
C PHE A 253 -0.63 3.32 3.97
N PHE A 254 -1.30 3.08 5.10
CA PHE A 254 -0.66 3.07 6.42
C PHE A 254 -0.90 1.76 7.18
N VAL A 255 -0.05 1.50 8.16
CA VAL A 255 -0.28 0.41 9.12
C VAL A 255 -1.21 0.87 10.23
N SER A 256 -1.95 -0.04 10.86
CA SER A 256 -2.62 0.21 12.14
C SER A 256 -2.17 -0.78 13.20
N ARG A 257 -1.63 -0.23 14.30
CA ARG A 257 -1.06 -0.98 15.43
C ARG A 257 -2.07 -1.09 16.58
N THR A 258 -1.72 -1.90 17.60
CA THR A 258 -2.57 -2.08 18.79
C THR A 258 -2.68 -0.83 19.68
N THR A 259 -1.86 0.19 19.44
CA THR A 259 -1.83 1.46 20.19
C THR A 259 -2.89 2.44 19.71
N ILE A 260 -4.16 2.17 20.03
CA ILE A 260 -5.33 2.90 19.53
C ILE A 260 -5.17 4.44 19.57
N LEU A 261 -4.80 5.01 20.73
CA LEU A 261 -4.73 6.46 20.90
C LEU A 261 -3.74 7.12 19.92
N GLU A 262 -2.53 6.56 19.84
CA GLU A 262 -1.48 7.06 18.96
C GLU A 262 -1.82 6.84 17.49
N GLU A 263 -2.40 5.70 17.14
CA GLU A 263 -2.80 5.42 15.76
C GLU A 263 -3.92 6.35 15.29
N VAL A 264 -4.92 6.63 16.13
CA VAL A 264 -5.97 7.62 15.82
C VAL A 264 -5.37 9.01 15.63
N ALA A 265 -4.52 9.45 16.56
CA ALA A 265 -3.85 10.75 16.48
C ALA A 265 -2.95 10.86 15.23
N LYS A 266 -2.21 9.79 14.90
CA LYS A 266 -1.36 9.66 13.70
C LYS A 266 -2.14 9.93 12.42
N PHE A 267 -3.29 9.27 12.23
CA PHE A 267 -4.09 9.45 11.01
C PHE A 267 -4.69 10.86 10.89
N ARG A 268 -5.07 11.48 12.02
CA ARG A 268 -5.58 12.86 12.07
C ARG A 268 -4.48 13.86 11.71
N ALA A 269 -3.29 13.72 12.30
CA ALA A 269 -2.13 14.55 12.02
C ALA A 269 -1.72 14.45 10.54
N ALA A 270 -1.65 13.23 9.99
CA ALA A 270 -1.29 13.00 8.59
C ALA A 270 -2.19 13.77 7.61
N ARG A 271 -3.53 13.76 7.83
CA ARG A 271 -4.48 14.52 7.00
C ARG A 271 -4.23 16.02 7.08
N ARG A 272 -4.05 16.53 8.30
CA ARG A 272 -3.85 17.96 8.56
C ARG A 272 -2.57 18.49 7.92
N ILE A 273 -1.48 17.75 8.04
CA ILE A 273 -0.18 18.09 7.44
C ILE A 273 -0.27 18.07 5.92
N TRP A 274 -0.79 16.98 5.33
CA TRP A 274 -0.92 16.86 3.88
C TRP A 274 -1.79 17.95 3.26
N ALA A 275 -2.93 18.26 3.88
CA ALA A 275 -3.82 19.32 3.39
C ALA A 275 -3.12 20.67 3.31
N ARG A 276 -2.35 21.03 4.35
CA ARG A 276 -1.56 22.27 4.40
C ARG A 276 -0.45 22.26 3.35
N ILE A 277 0.31 21.18 3.21
CA ILE A 277 1.35 21.07 2.17
C ILE A 277 0.77 21.31 0.77
N MET A 278 -0.29 20.59 0.42
CA MET A 278 -0.91 20.72 -0.91
C MET A 278 -1.45 22.12 -1.19
N LYS A 279 -2.03 22.78 -0.17
CA LYS A 279 -2.56 24.14 -0.31
C LYS A 279 -1.46 25.21 -0.30
N ASP A 280 -0.53 25.13 0.64
CA ASP A 280 0.39 26.21 0.96
C ASP A 280 1.70 26.11 0.18
N GLU A 281 2.23 24.91 -0.06
CA GLU A 281 3.43 24.70 -0.89
C GLU A 281 3.05 24.59 -2.37
N PHE A 282 2.17 23.65 -2.71
CA PHE A 282 1.82 23.33 -4.11
C PHE A 282 0.67 24.15 -4.70
N LYS A 283 0.05 25.03 -3.89
CA LYS A 283 -1.03 25.95 -4.32
C LYS A 283 -2.23 25.26 -4.95
N ALA A 284 -2.50 24.00 -4.56
CA ALA A 284 -3.63 23.24 -5.06
C ALA A 284 -4.96 23.93 -4.73
N THR A 285 -5.79 24.15 -5.74
CA THR A 285 -7.04 24.90 -5.62
C THR A 285 -8.25 23.98 -5.52
N ASN A 286 -8.15 22.78 -6.07
CA ASN A 286 -9.17 21.76 -5.94
C ASN A 286 -9.14 21.14 -4.52
N PRO A 287 -10.23 21.20 -3.74
CA PRO A 287 -10.25 20.62 -2.40
C PRO A 287 -9.91 19.12 -2.39
N LYS A 288 -10.18 18.38 -3.47
CA LYS A 288 -9.83 16.95 -3.57
C LYS A 288 -8.33 16.69 -3.63
N SER A 289 -7.54 17.64 -4.16
CA SER A 289 -6.08 17.57 -4.20
C SER A 289 -5.47 17.67 -2.81
N GLN A 290 -6.17 18.31 -1.88
CA GLN A 290 -5.76 18.51 -0.49
C GLN A 290 -6.19 17.34 0.43
N MET A 291 -7.00 16.41 -0.07
CA MET A 291 -7.50 15.28 0.72
C MET A 291 -6.48 14.13 0.76
N LEU A 292 -6.09 13.74 1.97
CA LEU A 292 -5.36 12.48 2.20
C LEU A 292 -6.38 11.34 2.37
N ARG A 293 -6.63 10.60 1.29
CA ARG A 293 -7.42 9.35 1.32
C ARG A 293 -6.47 8.17 1.47
N PHE A 294 -6.74 7.28 2.42
CA PHE A 294 -5.82 6.19 2.73
C PHE A 294 -6.50 4.83 2.87
N HIS A 295 -5.76 3.81 2.45
CA HIS A 295 -5.93 2.42 2.85
C HIS A 295 -5.22 2.20 4.19
N THR A 296 -5.71 1.24 4.97
CA THR A 296 -5.05 0.79 6.19
C THR A 296 -4.95 -0.72 6.19
N GLN A 297 -3.83 -1.25 6.67
CA GLN A 297 -3.66 -2.67 6.96
C GLN A 297 -3.26 -2.81 8.42
N THR A 298 -3.83 -3.79 9.10
CA THR A 298 -3.45 -4.11 10.48
C THR A 298 -1.99 -4.57 10.54
N ALA A 299 -1.27 -4.27 11.62
CA ALA A 299 0.17 -4.55 11.72
C ALA A 299 0.47 -6.05 11.77
N GLY A 300 1.14 -6.56 10.74
CA GLY A 300 1.54 -7.98 10.62
C GLY A 300 2.69 -8.30 11.55
N VAL A 301 3.66 -7.39 11.67
CA VAL A 301 4.80 -7.48 12.58
C VAL A 301 4.41 -7.64 14.06
N GLN A 302 3.17 -7.30 14.43
CA GLN A 302 2.65 -7.47 15.80
C GLN A 302 1.91 -8.80 16.03
N LEU A 303 1.75 -9.63 15.00
CA LEU A 303 1.07 -10.91 15.09
C LEU A 303 2.08 -12.02 15.40
N THR A 304 1.66 -12.99 16.21
CA THR A 304 2.56 -14.01 16.78
C THR A 304 2.29 -15.38 16.20
N ALA A 305 3.35 -16.17 16.02
CA ALA A 305 3.23 -17.58 15.62
C ALA A 305 2.78 -18.46 16.81
N GLN A 306 3.16 -18.08 18.02
CA GLN A 306 2.69 -18.67 19.28
C GLN A 306 1.27 -18.20 19.57
N GLN A 307 0.42 -19.13 20.00
CA GLN A 307 -1.00 -18.87 20.30
C GLN A 307 -1.69 -18.00 19.23
N PRO A 308 -1.69 -18.43 17.94
CA PRO A 308 -2.06 -17.57 16.82
C PRO A 308 -3.51 -17.06 16.89
N GLU A 309 -4.43 -17.75 17.57
CA GLU A 309 -5.80 -17.28 17.81
C GLU A 309 -5.86 -15.94 18.58
N VAL A 310 -4.84 -15.62 19.39
CA VAL A 310 -4.74 -14.32 20.08
C VAL A 310 -4.62 -13.17 19.05
N ASN A 311 -4.13 -13.45 17.85
CA ASN A 311 -4.08 -12.48 16.75
C ASN A 311 -5.48 -12.00 16.34
N LEU A 312 -6.55 -12.77 16.54
CA LEU A 312 -7.92 -12.29 16.29
C LEU A 312 -8.25 -11.06 17.16
N VAL A 313 -7.80 -11.07 18.42
CA VAL A 313 -7.99 -9.94 19.35
C VAL A 313 -7.11 -8.76 18.91
N ARG A 314 -5.86 -9.01 18.54
CA ARG A 314 -4.93 -7.97 18.05
C ARG A 314 -5.49 -7.27 16.82
N VAL A 315 -5.93 -8.05 15.82
CA VAL A 315 -6.48 -7.56 14.55
C VAL A 315 -7.79 -6.80 14.77
N ALA A 316 -8.64 -7.23 15.70
CA ALA A 316 -9.85 -6.47 16.04
C ALA A 316 -9.52 -5.09 16.63
N ILE A 317 -8.53 -5.00 17.53
CA ILE A 317 -8.06 -3.75 18.13
C ILE A 317 -7.42 -2.85 17.08
N GLN A 318 -6.55 -3.39 16.24
CA GLN A 318 -5.92 -2.68 15.13
C GLN A 318 -6.98 -2.19 14.12
N GLY A 319 -7.98 -3.01 13.81
CA GLY A 319 -9.11 -2.63 12.98
C GLY A 319 -9.91 -1.46 13.56
N LEU A 320 -10.20 -1.47 14.87
CA LEU A 320 -10.84 -0.34 15.55
C LEU A 320 -10.01 0.95 15.46
N ALA A 321 -8.70 0.88 15.67
CA ALA A 321 -7.82 2.03 15.55
C ALA A 321 -7.85 2.64 14.13
N ALA A 322 -7.82 1.80 13.08
CA ALA A 322 -7.97 2.22 11.69
C ALA A 322 -9.32 2.90 11.41
N VAL A 323 -10.40 2.32 11.94
CA VAL A 323 -11.77 2.83 11.79
C VAL A 323 -11.90 4.19 12.48
N PHE A 324 -11.54 4.29 13.75
CA PHE A 324 -11.55 5.55 14.50
C PHE A 324 -10.64 6.62 13.87
N GLY A 325 -9.55 6.20 13.24
CA GLY A 325 -8.66 7.05 12.46
C GLY A 325 -9.27 7.62 11.19
N GLY A 326 -10.39 7.09 10.70
CA GLY A 326 -11.07 7.57 9.49
C GLY A 326 -10.52 7.03 8.17
N THR A 327 -10.09 5.76 8.12
CA THR A 327 -9.64 5.06 6.89
C THR A 327 -10.71 4.94 5.79
N GLN A 328 -10.31 4.93 4.51
CA GLN A 328 -11.25 4.75 3.39
C GLN A 328 -11.38 3.29 2.96
N SER A 329 -10.38 2.46 3.28
CA SER A 329 -10.43 1.02 3.04
C SER A 329 -9.51 0.28 4.00
N LEU A 330 -9.90 -0.93 4.41
CA LEU A 330 -9.19 -1.67 5.45
C LEU A 330 -8.92 -3.11 5.01
N HIS A 331 -7.68 -3.53 5.24
CA HIS A 331 -7.26 -4.92 5.27
C HIS A 331 -7.07 -5.34 6.73
N THR A 332 -7.75 -6.41 7.12
CA THR A 332 -7.50 -7.10 8.38
C THR A 332 -6.71 -8.35 8.07
N ASN A 333 -5.55 -8.50 8.70
CA ASN A 333 -4.71 -9.69 8.58
C ASN A 333 -5.45 -10.90 9.13
N SER A 334 -5.01 -12.08 8.70
CA SER A 334 -5.54 -13.33 9.24
C SER A 334 -4.77 -13.74 10.50
N PHE A 335 -5.38 -14.59 11.33
CA PHE A 335 -4.77 -14.97 12.60
C PHE A 335 -3.49 -15.82 12.43
N ASP A 336 -3.30 -16.41 11.25
CA ASP A 336 -2.20 -17.27 10.83
C ASP A 336 -1.04 -16.51 10.14
N GLU A 337 -1.06 -15.17 10.16
CA GLU A 337 -0.11 -14.27 9.48
C GLU A 337 1.37 -14.64 9.70
N ALA A 338 1.75 -14.93 10.95
CA ALA A 338 3.13 -15.20 11.33
C ALA A 338 3.62 -16.60 10.93
N ILE A 339 2.76 -17.42 10.29
CA ILE A 339 3.04 -18.82 9.98
C ILE A 339 2.98 -19.07 8.47
N ALA A 340 1.93 -18.63 7.79
CA ALA A 340 1.72 -18.89 6.37
C ALA A 340 0.73 -17.90 5.74
N LEU A 341 0.57 -18.00 4.42
CA LEU A 341 -0.55 -17.38 3.72
C LEU A 341 -1.90 -17.88 4.27
N PRO A 342 -2.95 -17.03 4.23
CA PRO A 342 -4.18 -17.31 4.95
C PRO A 342 -4.99 -18.45 4.33
N THR A 343 -5.40 -19.39 5.18
CA THR A 343 -6.39 -20.42 4.80
C THR A 343 -7.76 -19.81 4.48
N GLU A 344 -8.69 -20.60 3.94
CA GLU A 344 -10.07 -20.13 3.71
C GLU A 344 -10.74 -19.65 5.00
N LYS A 345 -10.63 -20.45 6.07
CA LYS A 345 -11.17 -20.12 7.38
C LYS A 345 -10.54 -18.83 7.92
N ALA A 346 -9.22 -18.69 7.84
CA ALA A 346 -8.52 -17.55 8.42
C ALA A 346 -8.89 -16.23 7.72
N ALA A 347 -8.89 -16.20 6.38
CA ALA A 347 -9.31 -15.00 5.65
C ALA A 347 -10.79 -14.66 5.86
N ARG A 348 -11.67 -15.68 5.99
CA ARG A 348 -13.08 -15.44 6.31
C ARG A 348 -13.22 -14.80 7.69
N LEU A 349 -12.49 -15.26 8.69
CA LEU A 349 -12.50 -14.67 10.03
C LEU A 349 -11.98 -13.22 10.00
N ALA A 350 -10.93 -12.95 9.23
CA ALA A 350 -10.44 -11.59 9.04
C ALA A 350 -11.52 -10.67 8.46
N LEU A 351 -12.21 -11.09 7.39
CA LEU A 351 -13.35 -10.33 6.84
C LEU A 351 -14.49 -10.16 7.85
N ARG A 352 -14.79 -11.20 8.64
CA ARG A 352 -15.82 -11.13 9.70
C ARG A 352 -15.46 -10.10 10.77
N THR A 353 -14.18 -9.93 11.10
CA THR A 353 -13.75 -8.85 11.99
C THR A 353 -14.24 -7.50 11.49
N GLN A 354 -14.02 -7.16 10.22
CA GLN A 354 -14.49 -5.88 9.66
C GLN A 354 -16.02 -5.77 9.65
N GLN A 355 -16.72 -6.86 9.37
CA GLN A 355 -18.19 -6.87 9.33
C GLN A 355 -18.79 -6.68 10.73
N VAL A 356 -18.22 -7.29 11.76
CA VAL A 356 -18.61 -7.03 13.16
C VAL A 356 -18.37 -5.57 13.50
N LEU A 357 -17.19 -5.01 13.19
CA LEU A 357 -16.92 -3.59 13.42
C LEU A 357 -17.94 -2.69 12.71
N ALA A 358 -18.26 -2.96 11.45
CA ALA A 358 -19.14 -2.11 10.67
C ALA A 358 -20.62 -2.20 11.06
N TYR A 359 -21.10 -3.40 11.42
CA TYR A 359 -22.53 -3.70 11.50
C TYR A 359 -23.04 -4.09 12.89
N GLU A 360 -22.17 -4.46 13.83
CA GLU A 360 -22.57 -4.85 15.20
C GLU A 360 -22.13 -3.83 16.27
N THR A 361 -21.30 -2.85 15.88
CA THR A 361 -20.86 -1.76 16.78
C THR A 361 -21.42 -0.41 16.34
N ASP A 362 -21.26 0.62 17.17
CA ASP A 362 -21.71 1.99 16.90
C ASP A 362 -20.65 2.87 16.23
N VAL A 363 -19.49 2.32 15.85
CA VAL A 363 -18.37 3.10 15.28
C VAL A 363 -18.68 3.74 13.93
N THR A 364 -19.74 3.29 13.25
CA THR A 364 -20.24 3.87 12.00
C THR A 364 -21.35 4.90 12.21
N ALA A 365 -21.82 5.09 13.44
CA ALA A 365 -22.94 5.96 13.77
C ALA A 365 -22.55 7.43 13.99
N THR A 366 -21.26 7.75 14.10
CA THR A 366 -20.76 9.12 14.28
C THR A 366 -19.44 9.36 13.54
N VAL A 367 -19.13 10.63 13.29
CA VAL A 367 -17.90 11.05 12.62
C VAL A 367 -16.86 11.50 13.64
N ASP A 368 -15.66 10.92 13.56
CA ASP A 368 -14.52 11.23 14.44
C ASP A 368 -14.92 11.22 15.93
N PRO A 369 -15.23 10.05 16.52
CA PRO A 369 -15.76 9.95 17.88
C PRO A 369 -14.77 10.45 18.97
N PHE A 370 -13.49 10.61 18.62
CA PHE A 370 -12.48 11.16 19.53
C PHE A 370 -12.33 12.69 19.44
N ALA A 371 -13.10 13.37 18.60
CA ALA A 371 -13.06 14.83 18.51
C ALA A 371 -13.33 15.48 19.87
N GLY A 372 -12.42 16.34 20.29
CA GLY A 372 -12.48 17.03 21.59
C GLY A 372 -11.98 16.20 22.77
N SER A 373 -11.55 14.96 22.56
CA SER A 373 -10.83 14.20 23.58
C SER A 373 -9.49 14.87 23.87
N TYR A 374 -9.29 15.38 25.09
CA TYR A 374 -8.07 16.11 25.45
C TYR A 374 -6.78 15.35 25.11
N VAL A 375 -6.76 14.02 25.35
CA VAL A 375 -5.60 13.17 25.05
C VAL A 375 -5.37 13.01 23.55
N VAL A 376 -6.42 12.76 22.75
CA VAL A 376 -6.24 12.55 21.30
C VAL A 376 -5.90 13.86 20.60
N GLU A 377 -6.49 14.97 21.03
CA GLU A 377 -6.19 16.28 20.46
C GLU A 377 -4.75 16.72 20.78
N ALA A 378 -4.30 16.61 22.05
CA ALA A 378 -2.91 16.88 22.43
C ALA A 378 -1.93 15.98 21.67
N MET A 379 -2.19 14.67 21.65
CA MET A 379 -1.32 13.70 20.97
C MET A 379 -1.28 13.91 19.45
N THR A 380 -2.35 14.43 18.84
CA THR A 380 -2.35 14.79 17.41
C THR A 380 -1.41 15.96 17.13
N ASP A 381 -1.37 16.96 18.02
CA ASP A 381 -0.47 18.13 17.89
C ASP A 381 1.00 17.78 18.20
N GLU A 382 1.24 16.92 19.20
CA GLU A 382 2.57 16.40 19.52
C GLU A 382 3.14 15.55 18.38
N LEU A 383 2.34 14.63 17.83
CA LEU A 383 2.74 13.85 16.67
C LEU A 383 2.98 14.73 15.46
N GLU A 384 2.14 15.74 15.20
CA GLU A 384 2.37 16.68 14.10
C GLU A 384 3.72 17.38 14.24
N THR A 385 4.05 17.85 15.44
CA THR A 385 5.34 18.51 15.71
C THR A 385 6.50 17.56 15.42
N GLU A 386 6.43 16.31 15.90
CA GLU A 386 7.49 15.33 15.68
C GLU A 386 7.60 14.89 14.22
N ILE A 387 6.47 14.73 13.53
CA ILE A 387 6.41 14.41 12.10
C ILE A 387 7.07 15.52 11.29
N LEU A 388 6.71 16.78 11.53
CA LEU A 388 7.28 17.93 10.82
C LEU A 388 8.78 18.03 11.06
N ARG A 389 9.26 17.81 12.30
CA ARG A 389 10.68 17.78 12.61
C ARG A 389 11.45 16.69 11.83
N LEU A 390 10.86 15.51 11.67
CA LEU A 390 11.45 14.43 10.88
C LEU A 390 11.41 14.73 9.38
N MET A 391 10.36 15.39 8.88
CA MET A 391 10.27 15.85 7.50
C MET A 391 11.31 16.92 7.20
N ASP A 392 11.54 17.87 8.11
CA ASP A 392 12.59 18.89 7.98
C ASP A 392 13.98 18.26 7.82
N LYS A 393 14.28 17.20 8.59
CA LYS A 393 15.52 16.43 8.41
C LYS A 393 15.64 15.81 7.02
N VAL A 394 14.54 15.30 6.44
CA VAL A 394 14.56 14.76 5.08
C VAL A 394 14.84 15.89 4.07
N GLU A 395 14.26 17.06 4.26
CA GLU A 395 14.54 18.24 3.42
C GLU A 395 15.99 18.76 3.57
N GLU A 396 16.62 18.63 4.75
CA GLU A 396 18.05 18.95 4.94
C GLU A 396 18.98 18.13 4.04
N PHE A 397 18.58 16.91 3.65
CA PHE A 397 19.29 16.08 2.66
C PHE A 397 18.97 16.44 1.20
N GLY A 398 18.03 17.37 0.97
CA GLY A 398 17.57 17.76 -0.36
C GLY A 398 16.33 17.00 -0.85
N GLY A 399 15.50 16.48 0.06
CA GLY A 399 14.26 15.78 -0.25
C GLY A 399 14.37 14.27 -0.17
N ALA A 400 13.24 13.58 -0.33
CA ALA A 400 13.14 12.14 -0.08
C ALA A 400 14.08 11.31 -0.98
N ALA A 401 14.18 11.65 -2.27
CA ALA A 401 15.05 10.92 -3.19
C ALA A 401 16.53 10.94 -2.73
N LYS A 402 17.02 12.09 -2.25
CA LYS A 402 18.39 12.22 -1.74
C LYS A 402 18.58 11.60 -0.37
N ALA A 403 17.61 11.72 0.52
CA ALA A 403 17.62 11.03 1.81
C ALA A 403 17.69 9.49 1.67
N ILE A 404 17.03 8.93 0.64
CA ILE A 404 17.13 7.51 0.27
C ILE A 404 18.54 7.16 -0.21
N GLU A 405 19.11 7.95 -1.12
CA GLU A 405 20.45 7.69 -1.68
C GLU A 405 21.53 7.62 -0.59
N VAL A 406 21.43 8.45 0.44
CA VAL A 406 22.38 8.46 1.59
C VAL A 406 21.99 7.49 2.71
N GLY A 407 20.88 6.76 2.58
CA GLY A 407 20.43 5.74 3.54
C GLY A 407 19.79 6.29 4.83
N PHE A 408 19.48 7.59 4.92
CA PHE A 408 18.99 8.21 6.16
C PHE A 408 17.72 7.54 6.69
N GLN A 409 16.68 7.45 5.85
CA GLN A 409 15.37 6.91 6.27
C GLN A 409 15.48 5.42 6.66
N LYS A 410 16.26 4.63 5.92
CA LYS A 410 16.49 3.22 6.22
C LYS A 410 17.19 3.05 7.58
N ASN A 411 18.26 3.81 7.83
CA ASN A 411 19.01 3.74 9.09
C ASN A 411 18.14 4.14 10.31
N GLU A 412 17.28 5.15 10.17
CA GLU A 412 16.34 5.57 11.23
C GLU A 412 15.32 4.47 11.56
N ILE A 413 14.86 3.72 10.55
CA ILE A 413 13.94 2.59 10.71
C ILE A 413 14.64 1.39 11.35
N GLU A 414 15.85 1.05 10.90
CA GLU A 414 16.62 -0.06 11.46
C GLU A 414 16.99 0.19 12.93
N THR A 415 17.30 1.45 13.27
CA THR A 415 17.55 1.86 14.66
C THR A 415 16.30 1.64 15.53
N SER A 416 15.12 2.10 15.10
CA SER A 416 13.89 1.93 15.86
C SER A 416 13.43 0.47 15.93
N ALA A 417 13.64 -0.31 14.86
CA ALA A 417 13.42 -1.75 14.85
C ALA A 417 14.28 -2.47 15.90
N TYR A 418 15.57 -2.14 15.95
CA TYR A 418 16.52 -2.73 16.89
C TYR A 418 16.16 -2.40 18.34
N ASP A 419 15.84 -1.14 18.63
CA ASP A 419 15.40 -0.72 19.96
C ASP A 419 14.11 -1.44 20.39
N TYR A 420 13.17 -1.62 19.46
CA TYR A 420 11.92 -2.35 19.71
C TYR A 420 12.20 -3.84 20.05
N ALA A 421 13.08 -4.49 19.30
CA ALA A 421 13.49 -5.87 19.56
C ALA A 421 14.16 -6.01 20.93
N LEU A 422 15.08 -5.11 21.28
CA LEU A 422 15.73 -5.09 22.60
C LEU A 422 14.73 -4.92 23.74
N GLN A 423 13.69 -4.09 23.59
CA GLN A 423 12.65 -3.94 24.61
C GLN A 423 11.87 -5.24 24.82
N ILE A 424 11.61 -6.01 23.76
CA ILE A 424 10.95 -7.33 23.86
C ILE A 424 11.85 -8.33 24.56
N ASP A 425 13.11 -8.42 24.16
CA ASP A 425 14.08 -9.38 24.71
C ASP A 425 14.38 -9.12 26.19
N LYS A 426 14.43 -7.85 26.60
CA LYS A 426 14.57 -7.44 28.00
C LYS A 426 13.29 -7.58 28.83
N GLY A 427 12.16 -7.87 28.19
CA GLY A 427 10.85 -7.94 28.83
C GLY A 427 10.25 -6.57 29.24
N GLU A 428 10.85 -5.47 28.79
CA GLU A 428 10.35 -4.10 28.99
C GLU A 428 9.05 -3.88 28.19
N ARG A 429 8.96 -4.52 27.02
CA ARG A 429 7.75 -4.57 26.20
C ARG A 429 7.15 -5.97 26.25
N THR A 430 5.93 -6.07 26.77
CA THR A 430 5.22 -7.35 26.85
C THR A 430 4.62 -7.75 25.50
N VAL A 431 4.88 -8.97 25.07
CA VAL A 431 4.22 -9.65 23.95
C VAL A 431 3.52 -10.90 24.49
N VAL A 432 2.19 -10.84 24.60
CA VAL A 432 1.35 -11.91 25.16
C VAL A 432 1.52 -13.20 24.35
N GLY A 433 1.78 -14.30 25.04
CA GLY A 433 2.03 -15.62 24.45
C GLY A 433 3.46 -15.85 23.97
N VAL A 434 4.32 -14.83 24.01
CA VAL A 434 5.73 -14.94 23.62
C VAL A 434 6.65 -14.78 24.84
N ASN A 435 6.81 -13.55 25.36
CA ASN A 435 7.68 -13.28 26.50
C ASN A 435 6.94 -13.25 27.85
N LYS A 436 5.59 -13.22 27.81
CA LYS A 436 4.74 -13.29 29.00
C LYS A 436 3.46 -14.04 28.68
N PHE A 437 2.97 -14.84 29.64
CA PHE A 437 1.81 -15.73 29.45
C PHE A 437 2.04 -16.77 28.33
N ALA A 438 3.29 -17.21 28.17
CA ALA A 438 3.62 -18.36 27.32
C ALA A 438 3.08 -19.65 27.94
N ILE A 439 2.83 -20.65 27.11
CA ILE A 439 2.38 -22.00 27.50
C ILE A 439 3.46 -23.02 27.16
N ASP A 440 3.49 -24.14 27.89
CA ASP A 440 4.54 -25.16 27.72
C ASP A 440 4.42 -25.92 26.38
N VAL A 441 3.21 -26.03 25.84
CA VAL A 441 2.91 -26.78 24.61
C VAL A 441 1.97 -25.96 23.74
N GLU A 442 2.44 -25.59 22.56
CA GLU A 442 1.66 -24.89 21.54
C GLU A 442 0.70 -25.85 20.80
N GLU A 443 -0.44 -25.32 20.37
CA GLU A 443 -1.37 -26.06 19.51
C GLU A 443 -0.78 -26.23 18.10
N LYS A 444 -1.04 -27.38 17.48
CA LYS A 444 -0.55 -27.66 16.13
C LYS A 444 -1.38 -26.88 15.10
N TYR A 445 -0.72 -26.04 14.33
CA TYR A 445 -1.29 -25.40 13.14
C TYR A 445 -0.83 -26.10 11.86
N GLU A 446 -1.74 -26.31 10.91
CA GLU A 446 -1.42 -26.84 9.58
C GLU A 446 -1.34 -25.69 8.58
N PRO A 447 -0.12 -25.27 8.18
CA PRO A 447 0.05 -24.15 7.25
C PRO A 447 -0.41 -24.51 5.84
N LEU A 448 -0.97 -23.52 5.15
CA LEU A 448 -1.18 -23.59 3.72
C LEU A 448 0.15 -23.80 3.01
N ARG A 449 0.20 -24.76 2.07
CA ARG A 449 1.37 -25.03 1.24
C ARG A 449 1.03 -24.87 -0.22
N VAL A 450 1.86 -24.12 -0.92
CA VAL A 450 1.76 -23.93 -2.37
C VAL A 450 2.34 -25.16 -3.07
N ASP A 451 1.66 -25.64 -4.11
CA ASP A 451 2.11 -26.77 -4.92
C ASP A 451 3.33 -26.34 -5.78
N PRO A 452 4.51 -26.98 -5.64
CA PRO A 452 5.66 -26.68 -6.48
C PRO A 452 5.42 -26.86 -7.99
N ALA A 453 4.45 -27.69 -8.38
CA ALA A 453 4.10 -27.91 -9.79
C ALA A 453 3.57 -26.65 -10.50
N ILE A 454 3.15 -25.62 -9.74
CA ILE A 454 2.68 -24.35 -10.29
C ILE A 454 3.75 -23.69 -11.16
N GLY A 455 5.02 -23.71 -10.75
CA GLY A 455 6.12 -23.12 -11.52
C GLY A 455 6.33 -23.82 -12.87
N GLU A 456 6.19 -25.15 -12.91
CA GLU A 456 6.29 -25.94 -14.14
C GLU A 456 5.14 -25.66 -15.09
N GLN A 457 3.91 -25.60 -14.57
CA GLN A 457 2.70 -25.31 -15.35
C GLN A 457 2.73 -23.90 -15.93
N GLN A 458 3.13 -22.92 -15.12
CA GLN A 458 3.25 -21.51 -15.53
C GLN A 458 4.31 -21.36 -16.64
N THR A 459 5.48 -21.99 -16.47
CA THR A 459 6.55 -22.05 -17.47
C THR A 459 6.05 -22.65 -18.80
N ALA A 460 5.38 -23.80 -18.74
CA ALA A 460 4.87 -24.48 -19.94
C ALA A 460 3.86 -23.61 -20.71
N ARG A 461 2.97 -22.90 -20.00
CA ARG A 461 2.03 -21.94 -20.59
C ARG A 461 2.75 -20.78 -21.27
N LEU A 462 3.73 -20.17 -20.60
CA LEU A 462 4.50 -19.06 -21.17
C LEU A 462 5.25 -19.49 -22.44
N GLN A 463 5.87 -20.67 -22.45
CA GLN A 463 6.53 -21.22 -23.62
C GLN A 463 5.56 -21.45 -24.79
N ALA A 464 4.36 -21.95 -24.51
CA ALA A 464 3.33 -22.12 -25.54
C ALA A 464 2.93 -20.78 -26.16
N ILE A 465 2.73 -19.73 -25.34
CA ILE A 465 2.40 -18.38 -25.81
C ILE A 465 3.53 -17.82 -26.70
N ARG A 466 4.79 -17.91 -26.24
CA ARG A 466 5.96 -17.46 -27.01
C ARG A 466 6.10 -18.19 -28.35
N ALA A 467 5.74 -19.46 -28.41
CA ALA A 467 5.77 -20.27 -29.64
C ALA A 467 4.63 -19.91 -30.63
N SER A 468 3.45 -19.51 -30.14
CA SER A 468 2.28 -19.25 -31.00
C SER A 468 2.08 -17.78 -31.40
N ARG A 469 2.62 -16.83 -30.63
CA ARG A 469 2.41 -15.39 -30.87
C ARG A 469 3.18 -14.87 -32.09
N ASN A 470 2.81 -13.67 -32.53
CA ASN A 470 3.55 -12.97 -33.58
C ASN A 470 4.81 -12.30 -32.99
N ASN A 471 5.93 -13.03 -32.98
CA ASN A 471 7.19 -12.54 -32.42
C ASN A 471 7.74 -11.29 -33.13
N ALA A 472 7.44 -11.07 -34.42
CA ALA A 472 7.86 -9.85 -35.11
C ALA A 472 7.15 -8.59 -34.58
N GLU A 473 5.86 -8.69 -34.24
CA GLU A 473 5.12 -7.59 -33.61
C GLU A 473 5.58 -7.35 -32.17
N VAL A 474 5.86 -8.40 -31.40
CA VAL A 474 6.45 -8.28 -30.05
C VAL A 474 7.77 -7.53 -30.11
N THR A 475 8.71 -7.95 -30.97
CA THR A 475 10.00 -7.26 -31.14
C THR A 475 9.79 -5.80 -31.52
N ARG A 476 8.89 -5.50 -32.47
CA ARG A 476 8.59 -4.12 -32.89
C ARG A 476 8.07 -3.27 -31.73
N GLY A 477 7.18 -3.82 -30.90
CA GLY A 477 6.62 -3.16 -29.72
C GLY A 477 7.67 -2.89 -28.65
N LEU A 478 8.49 -3.90 -28.32
CA LEU A 478 9.58 -3.76 -27.35
C LEU A 478 10.65 -2.77 -27.83
N ASP A 479 11.00 -2.76 -29.12
CA ASP A 479 11.92 -1.77 -29.67
C ASP A 479 11.35 -0.35 -29.65
N ALA A 480 10.03 -0.19 -29.83
CA ALA A 480 9.36 1.10 -29.65
C ALA A 480 9.38 1.56 -28.19
N LEU A 481 9.20 0.62 -27.26
CA LEU A 481 9.31 0.89 -25.82
C LEU A 481 10.72 1.38 -25.47
N LYS A 482 11.77 0.72 -25.99
CA LYS A 482 13.16 1.15 -25.77
C LYS A 482 13.43 2.55 -26.30
N ARG A 483 12.98 2.86 -27.53
CA ARG A 483 13.12 4.22 -28.09
C ARG A 483 12.39 5.28 -27.25
N ALA A 484 11.20 4.99 -26.74
CA ALA A 484 10.50 5.90 -25.84
C ALA A 484 11.26 6.07 -24.51
N ALA A 485 11.80 4.98 -23.96
CA ALA A 485 12.61 4.99 -22.74
C ALA A 485 13.92 5.81 -22.88
N GLU A 486 14.48 5.90 -24.10
CA GLU A 486 15.64 6.76 -24.43
C GLU A 486 15.26 8.23 -24.65
N SER A 487 13.99 8.52 -24.90
CA SER A 487 13.46 9.86 -25.17
C SER A 487 12.71 10.44 -23.95
N THR A 488 11.92 11.49 -24.16
CA THR A 488 10.98 12.04 -23.16
C THR A 488 9.53 11.63 -23.43
N GLU A 489 9.29 10.72 -24.37
CA GLU A 489 7.95 10.23 -24.68
C GLU A 489 7.44 9.32 -23.55
N ASN A 490 6.12 9.32 -23.36
CA ASN A 490 5.46 8.50 -22.34
C ASN A 490 5.54 7.02 -22.72
N VAL A 491 6.16 6.20 -21.86
CA VAL A 491 6.44 4.79 -22.17
C VAL A 491 5.20 3.88 -22.10
N MET A 492 4.10 4.33 -21.50
CA MET A 492 2.88 3.52 -21.31
C MET A 492 2.25 3.09 -22.65
N TYR A 493 2.29 3.96 -23.66
CA TYR A 493 1.68 3.70 -24.97
C TYR A 493 2.38 2.57 -25.76
N PRO A 494 3.71 2.64 -26.02
CA PRO A 494 4.41 1.53 -26.66
C PRO A 494 4.44 0.27 -25.79
N MET A 495 4.45 0.41 -24.45
CA MET A 495 4.33 -0.73 -23.53
C MET A 495 3.00 -1.46 -23.73
N LYS A 496 1.88 -0.74 -23.79
CA LYS A 496 0.55 -1.33 -24.02
C LYS A 496 0.49 -2.06 -25.37
N ALA A 497 1.09 -1.47 -26.41
CA ALA A 497 1.15 -2.08 -27.73
C ALA A 497 1.94 -3.41 -27.71
N ALA A 498 3.08 -3.46 -27.01
CA ALA A 498 3.87 -4.68 -26.85
C ALA A 498 3.08 -5.76 -26.09
N LEU A 499 2.41 -5.39 -24.99
CA LEU A 499 1.57 -6.31 -24.20
C LEU A 499 0.38 -6.84 -25.00
N ALA A 500 -0.28 -5.98 -25.79
CA ALA A 500 -1.35 -6.40 -26.69
C ALA A 500 -0.86 -7.39 -27.76
N ALA A 501 0.41 -7.26 -28.19
CA ALA A 501 1.08 -8.21 -29.08
C ALA A 501 1.57 -9.49 -28.37
N GLN A 502 1.21 -9.71 -27.10
CA GLN A 502 1.61 -10.85 -26.26
C GLN A 502 3.07 -10.82 -25.80
N ALA A 503 3.67 -9.64 -25.63
CA ALA A 503 4.88 -9.51 -24.82
C ALA A 503 4.59 -9.93 -23.38
N SER A 504 5.56 -10.59 -22.75
CA SER A 504 5.51 -10.96 -21.34
C SER A 504 6.01 -9.82 -20.43
N GLY A 505 5.69 -9.89 -19.14
CA GLY A 505 6.09 -8.92 -18.14
C GLY A 505 7.61 -8.83 -17.99
N GLY A 506 8.29 -9.98 -18.03
CA GLY A 506 9.74 -10.06 -18.01
C GLY A 506 10.38 -9.42 -19.24
N GLU A 507 9.84 -9.66 -20.44
CA GLU A 507 10.32 -9.01 -21.67
C GLU A 507 10.16 -7.48 -21.66
N VAL A 508 9.04 -6.99 -21.13
CA VAL A 508 8.82 -5.54 -20.93
C VAL A 508 9.82 -4.98 -19.93
N ALA A 509 10.04 -5.68 -18.81
CA ALA A 509 10.99 -5.26 -17.79
C ALA A 509 12.44 -5.30 -18.32
N ASP A 510 12.81 -6.31 -19.11
CA ASP A 510 14.13 -6.41 -19.74
C ASP A 510 14.37 -5.35 -20.79
N ALA A 511 13.37 -5.02 -21.62
CA ALA A 511 13.46 -3.89 -22.54
C ALA A 511 13.78 -2.57 -21.82
N LEU A 512 13.16 -2.31 -20.67
CA LEU A 512 13.47 -1.13 -19.86
C LEU A 512 14.81 -1.25 -19.11
N ARG A 513 15.20 -2.45 -18.65
CA ARG A 513 16.51 -2.69 -18.02
C ARG A 513 17.67 -2.46 -19.00
N GLU A 514 17.49 -2.75 -20.29
CA GLU A 514 18.50 -2.47 -21.33
C GLU A 514 18.82 -0.96 -21.43
N VAL A 515 17.83 -0.09 -21.23
CA VAL A 515 17.98 1.36 -21.37
C VAL A 515 18.31 2.05 -20.05
N TRP A 516 17.60 1.70 -18.97
CA TRP A 516 17.70 2.37 -17.67
C TRP A 516 18.64 1.67 -16.69
N GLY A 517 19.07 0.45 -16.99
CA GLY A 517 19.86 -0.39 -16.09
C GLY A 517 19.04 -1.00 -14.96
N ARG A 518 19.76 -1.60 -14.00
CA ARG A 518 19.20 -2.20 -12.78
C ARG A 518 19.72 -1.43 -11.56
N TYR A 519 18.86 -1.22 -10.57
CA TYR A 519 19.32 -0.70 -9.28
C TYR A 519 20.08 -1.78 -8.52
N ASN A 520 21.22 -1.41 -7.93
CA ASN A 520 21.96 -2.25 -6.99
C ASN A 520 22.01 -1.48 -5.67
N PRO A 521 21.43 -2.03 -4.57
CA PRO A 521 21.51 -1.38 -3.28
C PRO A 521 22.96 -1.28 -2.82
N PRO A 522 23.39 -0.17 -2.21
CA PRO A 522 24.72 -0.08 -1.62
C PRO A 522 24.84 -1.09 -0.47
N GLU A 523 25.93 -1.85 -0.42
CA GLU A 523 26.28 -2.71 0.71
C GLU A 523 26.68 -1.82 1.90
N ILE A 524 25.71 -1.45 2.73
CA ILE A 524 25.93 -0.75 4.00
C ILE A 524 25.66 -1.78 5.10
N PHE A 525 26.72 -2.17 5.81
CA PHE A 525 26.71 -3.15 6.91
C PHE A 525 26.73 -2.46 8.28
#